data_AF-A0A351V7W6-F1
#
_entry.id   AF-A0A351V7W6-F1
#
_cell.length_a   1.000
_cell.length_b   1.000
_cell.length_c   1.000
_cell.angle_alpha   90.00
_cell.angle_beta   90.00
_cell.angle_gamma   90.00
#
_symmetry.space_group_name_H-M   'P 1'
#
loop_
_entity.id
_entity.type
_entity.pdbx_description
1 polymer ?
#
loop_
_entity_poly.entity_id
_entity_poly.type
_entity_poly.pdbx_seq_one_letter_code
_entity_poly.pdbx_strand_id
1 'polypeptide(L)'
;MERYKKKDILETIKMLDKANDSITRAAASNPQGAVDALGQCQDTAICIGTYLETFGEEYTAIVSVLEEYCEIIYQMSVDVSEENQFRKHTKRVTKLLTKLKNTVTYKMPDDRKEVVFLPYKASMWDSLESVWKAADADENTDAYVIPIPYYDRNPEGSFRKLHYEGGEYPEYVPVVWYENYDFEKRMPDVIFIHNPYDEYNIVTSVHPFFYSENLKRFTEKLVYIPYFILGEIDPEDKNALKDIEKFILVRAIEYADQVVVQSENMRQAYINVLTEHMEGYSRGYWEKKIFGLGSPKVDKVLNTRKEELEIPEEWMRVIRKPDGYWKKIIFYNTTVTALLQHNEQYLVKMRDVLHIFHENQDEVALLWRPHPLFASTIEAMRPELREEYREIVERYREDGWGIYDDSSDMDRAVEISDAYYGDGSSVVQLYQKTGKAIMLQNPEV
;
A
#
# COMPACT_ATOMS: atom_id res chain seq x y z
N MET A 1 -7.76 -14.05 9.99
CA MET A 1 -7.77 -15.41 9.43
C MET A 1 -6.44 -16.09 9.75
N GLU A 2 -6.45 -17.38 10.06
CA GLU A 2 -5.25 -18.15 10.43
C GLU A 2 -4.51 -18.58 9.17
N ARG A 3 -3.19 -18.32 9.11
CA ARG A 3 -2.36 -18.59 7.94
C ARG A 3 -1.97 -20.07 7.92
N TYR A 4 -2.45 -20.79 6.92
CA TYR A 4 -2.03 -22.17 6.67
C TYR A 4 -0.64 -22.20 6.01
N LYS A 5 0.16 -23.19 6.40
CA LYS A 5 1.49 -23.48 5.84
C LYS A 5 1.53 -24.89 5.23
N LYS A 6 0.50 -25.22 4.45
CA LYS A 6 0.34 -26.52 3.81
C LYS A 6 1.54 -26.85 2.91
N LYS A 7 2.07 -25.89 2.14
CA LYS A 7 3.26 -26.15 1.30
C LYS A 7 4.48 -26.49 2.15
N ASP A 8 4.78 -25.71 3.18
CA ASP A 8 5.91 -25.97 4.09
C ASP A 8 5.79 -27.34 4.76
N ILE A 9 4.58 -27.70 5.22
CA ILE A 9 4.32 -29.02 5.80
C ILE A 9 4.57 -30.13 4.77
N LEU A 10 4.05 -29.99 3.55
CA LEU A 10 4.24 -31.00 2.49
C LEU A 10 5.70 -31.15 2.07
N GLU A 11 6.45 -30.04 2.01
CA GLU A 11 7.90 -30.06 1.76
C GLU A 11 8.65 -30.74 2.90
N THR A 12 8.28 -30.44 4.15
CA THR A 12 8.86 -31.08 5.34
C THR A 12 8.59 -32.58 5.36
N ILE A 13 7.37 -33.02 5.03
CA ILE A 13 7.04 -34.45 4.91
C ILE A 13 7.90 -35.12 3.82
N LYS A 14 8.13 -34.45 2.68
CA LYS A 14 9.01 -34.95 1.62
C LYS A 14 10.48 -35.03 2.06
N MET A 15 10.94 -34.12 2.90
CA MET A 15 12.27 -34.18 3.51
C MET A 15 12.37 -35.36 4.49
N LEU A 16 11.36 -35.58 5.34
CA LEU A 16 11.28 -36.72 6.24
C LEU A 16 11.31 -38.05 5.48
N ASP A 17 10.58 -38.17 4.37
CA ASP A 17 10.57 -39.36 3.52
C ASP A 17 11.97 -39.69 2.98
N LYS A 18 12.66 -38.70 2.42
CA LYS A 18 14.05 -38.84 1.95
C LYS A 18 15.04 -39.17 3.06
N ALA A 19 14.85 -38.58 4.25
CA ALA A 19 15.70 -38.82 5.40
C ALA A 19 15.55 -40.27 5.87
N ASN A 20 14.33 -40.77 6.04
CA ASN A 20 14.03 -42.15 6.43
C ASN A 20 14.56 -43.18 5.43
N ASP A 21 14.43 -42.91 4.13
CA ASP A 21 15.01 -43.75 3.08
C ASP A 21 16.55 -43.83 3.18
N SER A 22 17.18 -42.70 3.49
CA SER A 22 18.64 -42.62 3.62
C SER A 22 19.13 -43.30 4.89
N ILE A 23 18.44 -43.11 6.02
CA ILE A 23 18.69 -43.80 7.28
C ILE A 23 18.59 -45.31 7.07
N THR A 24 17.56 -45.78 6.36
CA THR A 24 17.37 -47.20 6.08
C THR A 24 18.57 -47.83 5.37
N ARG A 25 19.21 -47.09 4.46
CA ARG A 25 20.40 -47.56 3.73
C ARG A 25 21.68 -47.53 4.58
N ALA A 26 21.77 -46.64 5.56
CA ALA A 26 22.98 -46.39 6.34
C ALA A 26 22.97 -47.06 7.73
N ALA A 27 21.81 -47.53 8.21
CA ALA A 27 21.64 -48.04 9.58
C ALA A 27 22.59 -49.20 9.93
N ALA A 28 22.87 -50.10 8.97
CA ALA A 28 23.77 -51.23 9.19
C ALA A 28 25.26 -50.83 9.30
N SER A 29 25.67 -49.74 8.64
CA SER A 29 27.07 -49.28 8.59
C SER A 29 27.37 -48.17 9.59
N ASN A 30 26.35 -47.42 10.03
CA ASN A 30 26.47 -46.38 11.06
C ASN A 30 25.22 -46.34 11.97
N PRO A 31 25.09 -47.28 12.92
CA PRO A 31 23.92 -47.34 13.80
C PRO A 31 23.74 -46.09 14.66
N GLN A 32 24.83 -45.51 15.19
CA GLN A 32 24.75 -44.30 16.03
C GLN A 32 24.25 -43.10 15.22
N GLY A 33 24.81 -42.86 14.02
CA GLY A 33 24.33 -41.79 13.16
C GLY A 33 22.90 -41.98 12.67
N ALA A 34 22.43 -43.23 12.54
CA ALA A 34 21.03 -43.53 12.25
C ALA A 34 20.10 -43.16 13.41
N VAL A 35 20.49 -43.46 14.66
CA VAL A 35 19.74 -43.06 15.86
C VAL A 35 19.63 -41.53 15.96
N ASP A 36 20.74 -40.81 15.78
CA ASP A 36 20.74 -39.35 15.85
C ASP A 36 19.84 -38.73 14.77
N ALA A 37 19.89 -39.26 13.54
CA ALA A 37 19.06 -38.79 12.44
C ALA A 37 17.56 -39.13 12.61
N LEU A 38 17.24 -40.28 13.22
CA LEU A 38 15.87 -40.63 13.61
C LEU A 38 15.35 -39.65 14.68
N GLY A 39 16.18 -39.26 15.65
CA GLY A 39 15.85 -38.21 16.63
C GLY A 39 15.46 -36.88 15.96
N GLN A 40 16.28 -36.41 15.01
CA GLN A 40 15.97 -35.19 14.25
C GLN A 40 14.65 -35.30 13.45
N CYS A 41 14.37 -36.48 12.88
CA CYS A 41 13.12 -36.74 12.19
C CYS A 41 11.92 -36.68 13.13
N GLN A 42 12.08 -37.17 14.37
CA GLN A 42 11.05 -37.10 15.41
C GLN A 42 10.81 -35.66 15.86
N ASP A 43 11.86 -34.91 16.18
CA ASP A 43 11.76 -33.49 16.57
C ASP A 43 11.05 -32.65 15.50
N THR A 44 11.39 -32.90 14.23
CA THR A 44 10.75 -32.23 13.08
C THR A 44 9.25 -32.54 13.01
N ALA A 45 8.86 -33.81 13.21
CA ALA A 45 7.45 -34.20 13.21
C ALA A 45 6.67 -33.62 14.41
N ILE A 46 7.31 -33.52 15.58
CA ILE A 46 6.74 -32.85 16.77
C ILE A 46 6.48 -31.37 16.46
N CYS A 47 7.43 -30.66 15.84
CA CYS A 47 7.24 -29.26 15.45
C CYS A 47 6.01 -29.07 14.54
N ILE A 48 5.79 -29.97 13.57
CA ILE A 48 4.59 -29.93 12.72
C ILE A 48 3.34 -30.17 13.55
N GLY A 49 3.36 -31.15 14.46
CA GLY A 49 2.24 -31.47 15.35
C GLY A 49 1.83 -30.27 16.22
N THR A 50 2.79 -29.68 16.93
CA THR A 50 2.59 -28.49 17.76
C THR A 50 2.04 -27.31 16.97
N TYR A 51 2.49 -27.10 15.72
CA TYR A 51 1.92 -26.07 14.85
C TYR A 51 0.45 -26.37 14.51
N LEU A 52 0.12 -27.60 14.16
CA LEU A 52 -1.25 -27.99 13.80
C LEU A 52 -2.21 -27.90 15.00
N GLU A 53 -1.74 -28.12 16.22
CA GLU A 53 -2.53 -27.94 17.45
C GLU A 53 -2.91 -26.48 17.70
N THR A 54 -2.21 -25.50 17.10
CA THR A 54 -2.59 -24.08 17.23
C THR A 54 -3.94 -23.75 16.58
N PHE A 55 -4.41 -24.60 15.67
CA PHE A 55 -5.72 -24.52 15.02
C PHE A 55 -6.83 -25.24 15.83
N GLY A 56 -6.55 -25.64 17.09
CA GLY A 56 -7.48 -26.38 17.92
C GLY A 56 -7.70 -27.83 17.44
N GLU A 57 -8.95 -28.29 17.45
CA GLU A 57 -9.30 -29.69 17.14
C GLU A 57 -9.46 -29.98 15.64
N GLU A 58 -9.31 -28.97 14.77
CA GLU A 58 -9.56 -29.09 13.32
C GLU A 58 -8.64 -30.15 12.66
N TYR A 59 -7.37 -30.20 13.08
CA TYR A 59 -6.35 -31.07 12.47
C TYR A 59 -5.89 -32.23 13.36
N THR A 60 -6.66 -32.59 14.40
CA THR A 60 -6.33 -33.71 15.30
C THR A 60 -6.06 -35.02 14.54
N ALA A 61 -6.79 -35.26 13.43
CA ALA A 61 -6.55 -36.45 12.60
C ALA A 61 -5.16 -36.48 11.95
N ILE A 62 -4.56 -35.33 11.65
CA ILE A 62 -3.20 -35.21 11.11
C ILE A 62 -2.19 -35.37 12.25
N VAL A 63 -2.45 -34.72 13.40
CA VAL A 63 -1.64 -34.85 14.63
C VAL A 63 -1.52 -36.31 15.05
N SER A 64 -2.62 -37.08 15.09
CA SER A 64 -2.56 -38.51 15.43
C SER A 64 -1.71 -39.35 14.47
N VAL A 65 -1.62 -38.97 13.18
CA VAL A 65 -0.73 -39.65 12.23
C VAL A 65 0.74 -39.30 12.51
N LEU A 66 1.02 -38.06 12.92
CA LEU A 66 2.35 -37.62 13.35
C LEU A 66 2.78 -38.32 14.64
N GLU A 67 1.89 -38.46 15.63
CA GLU A 67 2.14 -39.21 16.87
C GLU A 67 2.47 -40.68 16.58
N GLU A 68 1.68 -41.33 15.71
CA GLU A 68 1.95 -42.71 15.29
C GLU A 68 3.31 -42.81 14.58
N TYR A 69 3.66 -41.82 13.76
CA TYR A 69 4.97 -41.76 13.12
C TYR A 69 6.09 -41.61 14.15
N CYS A 70 5.97 -40.69 15.12
CA CYS A 70 6.95 -40.47 16.18
C CYS A 70 7.19 -41.73 17.01
N GLU A 71 6.13 -42.48 17.34
CA GLU A 71 6.23 -43.75 18.07
C GLU A 71 7.00 -44.80 17.27
N ILE A 72 6.76 -44.91 15.95
CA ILE A 72 7.50 -45.86 15.12
C ILE A 72 8.96 -45.44 14.96
N ILE A 73 9.25 -44.14 14.84
CA ILE A 73 10.62 -43.62 14.79
C ILE A 73 11.39 -43.94 16.07
N TYR A 74 10.74 -43.84 17.24
CA TYR A 74 11.31 -44.28 18.51
C TYR A 74 11.57 -45.79 18.54
N GLN A 75 10.61 -46.60 18.09
CA GLN A 75 10.81 -48.05 17.98
C GLN A 75 11.98 -48.40 17.03
N MET A 76 12.14 -47.67 15.93
CA MET A 76 13.26 -47.83 15.01
C MET A 76 14.62 -47.50 15.63
N SER A 77 14.69 -46.50 16.52
CA SER A 77 15.95 -46.13 17.16
C SER A 77 16.38 -47.17 18.21
N VAL A 78 15.41 -47.77 18.91
CA VAL A 78 15.64 -48.90 19.83
C VAL A 78 16.06 -50.17 19.09
N ASP A 79 15.36 -50.50 18.00
CA ASP A 79 15.57 -51.72 17.22
C ASP A 79 16.65 -51.58 16.12
N VAL A 80 17.52 -50.55 16.16
CA VAL A 80 18.48 -50.23 15.07
C VAL A 80 19.45 -51.37 14.77
N SER A 81 19.71 -52.23 15.75
CA SER A 81 20.59 -53.40 15.63
C SER A 81 19.85 -54.69 15.23
N GLU A 82 18.50 -54.67 15.22
CA GLU A 82 17.63 -55.81 14.91
C GLU A 82 17.07 -55.70 13.48
N GLU A 83 17.85 -56.15 12.50
CA GLU A 83 17.61 -55.92 11.05
C GLU A 83 16.18 -56.26 10.58
N ASN A 84 15.60 -57.36 11.08
CA ASN A 84 14.25 -57.78 10.72
C ASN A 84 13.16 -56.85 11.26
N GLN A 85 13.30 -56.37 12.51
CA GLN A 85 12.34 -55.43 13.11
C GLN A 85 12.51 -54.05 12.49
N PHE A 86 13.75 -53.60 12.31
CA PHE A 86 14.06 -52.34 11.65
C PHE A 86 13.43 -52.26 10.26
N ARG A 87 13.59 -53.30 9.43
CA ARG A 87 12.97 -53.36 8.09
C ARG A 87 11.44 -53.37 8.13
N LYS A 88 10.83 -53.98 9.15
CA LYS A 88 9.37 -53.97 9.36
C LYS A 88 8.88 -52.56 9.69
N HIS A 89 9.59 -51.86 10.55
CA HIS A 89 9.29 -50.48 10.92
C HIS A 89 9.47 -49.52 9.75
N THR A 90 10.53 -49.65 8.94
CA THR A 90 10.71 -48.86 7.71
C THR A 90 9.47 -48.92 6.81
N LYS A 91 8.93 -50.14 6.55
CA LYS A 91 7.73 -50.31 5.73
C LYS A 91 6.50 -49.62 6.32
N ARG A 92 6.40 -49.54 7.65
CA ARG A 92 5.31 -48.82 8.34
C ARG A 92 5.50 -47.31 8.21
N VAL A 93 6.72 -46.80 8.41
CA VAL A 93 7.06 -45.38 8.24
C VAL A 93 6.72 -44.88 6.84
N THR A 94 7.14 -45.58 5.77
CA THR A 94 6.84 -45.16 4.39
C THR A 94 5.32 -45.07 4.15
N LYS A 95 4.54 -46.02 4.70
CA LYS A 95 3.07 -45.98 4.62
C LYS A 95 2.48 -44.81 5.41
N LEU A 96 3.00 -44.52 6.60
CA LEU A 96 2.54 -43.40 7.41
C LEU A 96 2.87 -42.06 6.78
N LEU A 97 4.08 -41.85 6.25
CA LEU A 97 4.44 -40.62 5.55
C LEU A 97 3.60 -40.41 4.29
N THR A 98 3.29 -41.49 3.56
CA THR A 98 2.35 -41.43 2.42
C THR A 98 0.93 -41.04 2.88
N LYS A 99 0.43 -41.67 3.95
CA LYS A 99 -0.88 -41.34 4.54
C LYS A 99 -0.92 -39.90 5.04
N LEU A 100 0.12 -39.45 5.72
CA LEU A 100 0.28 -38.11 6.26
C LEU A 100 0.25 -37.09 5.13
N LYS A 101 1.07 -37.29 4.10
CA LYS A 101 1.09 -36.45 2.88
C LYS A 101 -0.30 -36.33 2.27
N ASN A 102 -0.97 -37.45 2.01
CA ASN A 102 -2.32 -37.44 1.43
C ASN A 102 -3.32 -36.73 2.34
N THR A 103 -3.26 -36.99 3.65
CA THR A 103 -4.19 -36.37 4.61
C THR A 103 -4.02 -34.85 4.63
N VAL A 104 -2.78 -34.35 4.69
CA VAL A 104 -2.48 -32.92 4.57
C VAL A 104 -2.95 -32.35 3.24
N THR A 105 -2.67 -33.03 2.12
CA THR A 105 -3.07 -32.58 0.78
C THR A 105 -4.59 -32.38 0.65
N TYR A 106 -5.40 -33.29 1.21
CA TYR A 106 -6.85 -33.27 1.03
C TYR A 106 -7.63 -32.60 2.16
N LYS A 107 -7.08 -32.51 3.36
CA LYS A 107 -7.78 -31.93 4.52
C LYS A 107 -7.38 -30.51 4.86
N MET A 108 -6.17 -30.09 4.51
CA MET A 108 -5.75 -28.70 4.75
C MET A 108 -6.08 -27.84 3.54
N PRO A 109 -6.62 -26.63 3.74
CA PRO A 109 -6.80 -25.65 2.67
C PRO A 109 -5.44 -25.22 2.11
N ASP A 110 -5.45 -24.72 0.87
CA ASP A 110 -4.23 -24.21 0.24
C ASP A 110 -3.76 -22.91 0.89
N ASP A 111 -2.46 -22.67 0.79
CA ASP A 111 -1.84 -21.46 1.34
C ASP A 111 -2.39 -20.24 0.61
N ARG A 112 -2.98 -19.33 1.39
CA ARG A 112 -3.44 -18.03 0.89
C ARG A 112 -2.31 -17.03 0.98
N LYS A 113 -2.23 -16.16 -0.02
CA LYS A 113 -1.25 -15.09 -0.08
C LYS A 113 -1.70 -13.93 0.79
N GLU A 114 -0.84 -13.42 1.66
CA GLU A 114 -1.15 -12.27 2.50
C GLU A 114 -0.59 -10.99 1.88
N VAL A 115 -1.48 -10.05 1.59
CA VAL A 115 -1.15 -8.76 0.95
C VAL A 115 -1.62 -7.62 1.84
N VAL A 116 -0.70 -6.74 2.19
CA VAL A 116 -0.97 -5.60 3.07
C VAL A 116 -0.82 -4.30 2.31
N PHE A 117 -1.78 -3.40 2.48
CA PHE A 117 -1.75 -2.03 1.96
C PHE A 117 -1.60 -1.07 3.13
N LEU A 118 -0.59 -0.19 3.09
CA LEU A 118 -0.26 0.76 4.15
C LEU A 118 -0.47 2.22 3.70
N PRO A 119 -1.72 2.67 3.53
CA PRO A 119 -1.99 4.06 3.24
C PRO A 119 -1.81 4.94 4.49
N TYR A 120 -1.19 6.12 4.38
CA TYR A 120 -1.00 7.03 5.52
C TYR A 120 -1.99 8.20 5.58
N LYS A 121 -2.66 8.51 4.46
CA LYS A 121 -3.71 9.53 4.35
C LYS A 121 -4.91 9.00 3.57
N ALA A 122 -6.12 9.20 4.10
CA ALA A 122 -7.35 8.75 3.48
C ALA A 122 -7.58 9.44 2.12
N SER A 123 -7.23 10.72 2.01
CA SER A 123 -7.33 11.49 0.76
C SER A 123 -6.37 11.06 -0.35
N MET A 124 -5.53 10.05 -0.08
CA MET A 124 -4.55 9.49 -1.01
C MET A 124 -4.77 7.99 -1.22
N TRP A 125 -5.90 7.45 -0.76
CA TRP A 125 -6.26 6.04 -0.87
C TRP A 125 -6.45 5.58 -2.33
N ASP A 126 -6.93 6.48 -3.18
CA ASP A 126 -7.09 6.29 -4.62
C ASP A 126 -5.81 5.81 -5.34
N SER A 127 -4.62 5.99 -4.74
CA SER A 127 -3.36 5.50 -5.27
C SER A 127 -3.09 4.00 -5.04
N LEU A 128 -3.92 3.32 -4.23
CA LEU A 128 -3.80 1.89 -3.94
C LEU A 128 -5.13 1.15 -4.20
N GLU A 129 -6.25 1.85 -4.29
CA GLU A 129 -7.59 1.27 -4.29
C GLU A 129 -7.82 0.20 -5.37
N SER A 130 -7.44 0.45 -6.63
CA SER A 130 -7.68 -0.53 -7.71
C SER A 130 -6.85 -1.80 -7.53
N VAL A 131 -5.64 -1.67 -6.97
CA VAL A 131 -4.75 -2.80 -6.64
C VAL A 131 -5.31 -3.59 -5.46
N TRP A 132 -5.81 -2.90 -4.43
CA TRP A 132 -6.47 -3.55 -3.30
C TRP A 132 -7.73 -4.29 -3.74
N LYS A 133 -8.61 -3.68 -4.55
CA LYS A 133 -9.81 -4.35 -5.09
C LYS A 133 -9.46 -5.63 -5.87
N ALA A 134 -8.38 -5.60 -6.65
CA ALA A 134 -7.92 -6.78 -7.37
C ALA A 134 -7.41 -7.88 -6.43
N ALA A 135 -6.73 -7.52 -5.33
CA ALA A 135 -6.27 -8.47 -4.33
C ALA A 135 -7.42 -9.03 -3.47
N ASP A 136 -8.39 -8.19 -3.10
CA ASP A 136 -9.56 -8.56 -2.30
C ASP A 136 -10.53 -9.48 -3.06
N ALA A 137 -10.62 -9.31 -4.39
CA ALA A 137 -11.42 -10.18 -5.27
C ALA A 137 -10.78 -11.55 -5.53
N ASP A 138 -9.49 -11.75 -5.22
CA ASP A 138 -8.80 -13.03 -5.41
C ASP A 138 -9.08 -13.98 -4.23
N GLU A 139 -9.77 -15.07 -4.51
CA GLU A 139 -10.15 -16.09 -3.53
C GLU A 139 -8.95 -16.76 -2.82
N ASN A 140 -7.73 -16.64 -3.37
CA ASN A 140 -6.50 -17.17 -2.77
C ASN A 140 -5.66 -16.10 -2.06
N THR A 141 -6.19 -14.88 -1.89
CA THR A 141 -5.48 -13.76 -1.29
C THR A 141 -6.23 -13.22 -0.08
N ASP A 142 -5.47 -12.87 0.96
CA ASP A 142 -5.92 -12.13 2.14
C ASP A 142 -5.40 -10.70 2.01
N ALA A 143 -6.27 -9.79 1.62
CA ALA A 143 -5.95 -8.39 1.44
C ALA A 143 -6.32 -7.59 2.70
N TYR A 144 -5.33 -6.93 3.32
CA TYR A 144 -5.54 -6.10 4.50
C TYR A 144 -5.22 -4.64 4.18
N VAL A 145 -6.15 -3.74 4.51
CA VAL A 145 -5.88 -2.29 4.50
C VAL A 145 -5.58 -1.86 5.92
N ILE A 146 -4.38 -1.36 6.14
CA ILE A 146 -3.91 -0.92 7.46
C ILE A 146 -3.51 0.55 7.33
N PRO A 147 -4.45 1.49 7.55
CA PRO A 147 -4.10 2.90 7.63
C PRO A 147 -2.99 3.11 8.67
N ILE A 148 -1.93 3.83 8.33
CA ILE A 148 -0.79 4.06 9.22
C ILE A 148 -0.78 5.48 9.76
N PRO A 149 -0.41 5.67 11.03
CA PRO A 149 -0.32 7.01 11.62
C PRO A 149 0.85 7.82 11.06
N TYR A 150 0.74 9.14 11.14
CA TYR A 150 1.80 10.07 10.72
C TYR A 150 1.88 11.30 11.62
N TYR A 151 3.03 11.95 11.62
CA TYR A 151 3.31 13.15 12.38
C TYR A 151 3.39 14.37 11.47
N ASP A 152 2.88 15.51 11.92
CA ASP A 152 3.38 16.81 11.47
C ASP A 152 4.81 17.01 11.97
N ARG A 153 5.63 17.74 11.21
CA ARG A 153 6.96 18.17 11.62
C ARG A 153 7.02 19.66 11.95
N ASN A 154 7.83 19.97 12.95
CA ASN A 154 8.26 21.34 13.19
C ASN A 154 9.39 21.74 12.21
N PRO A 155 9.65 23.05 11.99
CA PRO A 155 10.73 23.52 11.12
C PRO A 155 12.12 22.90 11.42
N GLU A 156 12.39 22.60 12.68
CA GLU A 156 13.59 21.97 13.23
C GLU A 156 13.60 20.43 13.08
N GLY A 157 12.55 19.85 12.47
CA GLY A 157 12.45 18.44 12.13
C GLY A 157 11.88 17.53 13.21
N SER A 158 11.60 18.02 14.41
CA SER A 158 10.98 17.21 15.47
C SER A 158 9.49 16.91 15.19
N PHE A 159 8.96 15.82 15.76
CA PHE A 159 7.54 15.47 15.64
C PHE A 159 6.66 16.40 16.48
N ARG A 160 5.56 16.87 15.88
CA ARG A 160 4.60 17.79 16.51
C ARG A 160 3.31 17.10 16.93
N LYS A 161 2.44 16.79 15.97
CA LYS A 161 1.11 16.21 16.19
C LYS A 161 1.00 14.88 15.47
N LEU A 162 0.58 13.85 16.18
CA LEU A 162 0.23 12.54 15.61
C LEU A 162 -1.19 12.60 15.04
N HIS A 163 -1.36 12.05 13.85
CA HIS A 163 -2.62 11.93 13.14
C HIS A 163 -2.86 10.47 12.78
N TYR A 164 -4.13 10.08 12.79
CA TYR A 164 -4.58 8.77 12.34
C TYR A 164 -5.95 8.92 11.67
N GLU A 165 -6.02 8.59 10.38
CA GLU A 165 -7.20 8.81 9.53
C GLU A 165 -7.94 7.49 9.23
N GLY A 166 -7.77 6.44 10.03
CA GLY A 166 -8.37 5.13 9.73
C GLY A 166 -9.90 5.10 9.72
N GLY A 167 -10.55 6.06 10.37
CA GLY A 167 -12.00 6.25 10.32
C GLY A 167 -12.52 7.05 9.12
N GLU A 168 -11.64 7.53 8.23
CA GLU A 168 -11.98 8.40 7.09
C GLU A 168 -11.98 7.68 5.74
N TYR A 169 -11.82 6.34 5.75
CA TYR A 169 -11.87 5.51 4.56
C TYR A 169 -13.32 5.22 4.15
N PRO A 170 -13.60 4.99 2.85
CA PRO A 170 -14.93 4.63 2.40
C PRO A 170 -15.47 3.38 3.10
N GLU A 171 -16.79 3.31 3.35
CA GLU A 171 -17.42 2.21 4.10
C GLU A 171 -17.16 0.81 3.52
N TYR A 172 -16.93 0.72 2.21
CA TYR A 172 -16.62 -0.55 1.53
C TYR A 172 -15.18 -1.04 1.76
N VAL A 173 -14.33 -0.25 2.42
CA VAL A 173 -12.92 -0.59 2.69
C VAL A 173 -12.79 -1.07 4.13
N PRO A 174 -12.66 -2.38 4.39
CA PRO A 174 -12.43 -2.90 5.73
C PRO A 174 -11.01 -2.53 6.19
N VAL A 175 -10.93 -1.61 7.17
CA VAL A 175 -9.67 -1.18 7.77
C VAL A 175 -9.31 -2.04 9.00
N VAL A 176 -8.02 -2.34 9.15
CA VAL A 176 -7.47 -2.98 10.34
C VAL A 176 -6.70 -1.94 11.16
N TRP A 177 -6.95 -1.89 12.48
CA TRP A 177 -6.17 -1.04 13.39
C TRP A 177 -4.70 -1.45 13.37
N TYR A 178 -3.79 -0.48 13.21
CA TYR A 178 -2.39 -0.76 12.95
C TYR A 178 -1.67 -1.50 14.09
N GLU A 179 -2.12 -1.38 15.34
CA GLU A 179 -1.54 -2.11 16.48
C GLU A 179 -2.09 -3.54 16.62
N ASN A 180 -3.18 -3.87 15.92
CA ASN A 180 -3.76 -5.22 15.94
C ASN A 180 -3.07 -6.16 14.93
N TYR A 181 -2.21 -5.63 14.07
CA TYR A 181 -1.51 -6.40 13.05
C TYR A 181 -0.05 -6.63 13.45
N ASP A 182 0.28 -7.87 13.79
CA ASP A 182 1.63 -8.28 14.17
C ASP A 182 2.47 -8.64 12.92
N PHE A 183 3.26 -7.69 12.42
CA PHE A 183 4.08 -7.88 11.22
C PHE A 183 5.15 -8.97 11.38
N GLU A 184 5.74 -9.11 12.56
CA GLU A 184 6.80 -10.09 12.84
C GLU A 184 6.25 -11.52 12.83
N LYS A 185 5.06 -11.71 13.41
CA LYS A 185 4.41 -13.02 13.43
C LYS A 185 3.79 -13.37 12.08
N ARG A 186 3.18 -12.39 11.41
CA ARG A 186 2.39 -12.63 10.20
C ARG A 186 3.24 -12.73 8.94
N MET A 187 4.32 -11.94 8.83
CA MET A 187 5.25 -11.90 7.69
C MET A 187 4.51 -11.87 6.32
N PRO A 188 3.76 -10.79 6.01
CA PRO A 188 2.99 -10.69 4.77
C PRO A 188 3.84 -10.96 3.52
N ASP A 189 3.28 -11.66 2.54
CA ASP A 189 3.99 -11.98 1.29
C ASP A 189 4.27 -10.72 0.46
N VAL A 190 3.37 -9.73 0.52
CA VAL A 190 3.55 -8.43 -0.14
C VAL A 190 3.08 -7.29 0.76
N ILE A 191 3.87 -6.23 0.84
CA ILE A 191 3.44 -4.94 1.42
C ILE A 191 3.44 -3.88 0.33
N PHE A 192 2.33 -3.16 0.18
CA PHE A 192 2.20 -1.99 -0.66
C PHE A 192 2.28 -0.71 0.18
N ILE A 193 3.18 0.19 -0.22
CA ILE A 193 3.33 1.54 0.36
C ILE A 193 3.14 2.60 -0.73
N HIS A 194 2.70 3.79 -0.31
CA HIS A 194 2.57 4.93 -1.22
C HIS A 194 3.28 6.21 -0.77
N ASN A 195 3.71 6.29 0.50
CA ASN A 195 4.53 7.40 1.00
C ASN A 195 6.02 7.05 0.78
N PRO A 196 6.79 7.88 0.06
CA PRO A 196 8.16 7.50 -0.30
C PRO A 196 9.27 7.99 0.64
N TYR A 197 8.95 8.82 1.63
CA TYR A 197 9.96 9.73 2.21
C TYR A 197 10.58 9.27 3.51
N ASP A 198 9.97 8.30 4.20
CA ASP A 198 10.35 7.91 5.57
C ASP A 198 10.51 9.12 6.51
N GLU A 199 11.73 9.38 7.01
CA GLU A 199 12.06 10.50 7.89
C GLU A 199 12.46 11.81 7.17
N TYR A 200 12.55 11.82 5.84
CA TYR A 200 13.18 12.91 5.09
C TYR A 200 12.21 13.97 4.54
N ASN A 201 10.90 13.73 4.60
CA ASN A 201 9.95 14.78 4.25
C ASN A 201 9.92 15.85 5.35
N ILE A 202 9.94 17.12 4.94
CA ILE A 202 10.03 18.28 5.84
C ILE A 202 8.69 18.64 6.52
N VAL A 203 7.55 18.24 5.93
CA VAL A 203 6.21 18.62 6.43
C VAL A 203 5.61 17.55 7.32
N THR A 204 5.72 16.28 6.91
CA THR A 204 5.13 15.14 7.61
C THR A 204 6.07 13.94 7.62
N SER A 205 5.88 13.02 8.56
CA SER A 205 6.57 11.73 8.59
C SER A 205 5.60 10.64 8.96
N VAL A 206 5.58 9.51 8.24
CA VAL A 206 4.86 8.33 8.73
C VAL A 206 5.49 7.86 10.04
N HIS A 207 4.74 7.13 10.87
CA HIS A 207 5.28 6.62 12.12
C HIS A 207 6.52 5.74 11.87
N PRO A 208 7.65 5.91 12.59
CA PRO A 208 8.95 5.30 12.24
C PRO A 208 8.96 3.78 12.04
N PHE A 209 8.08 3.06 12.74
CA PHE A 209 7.86 1.63 12.52
C PHE A 209 7.56 1.29 11.05
N PHE A 210 6.85 2.17 10.34
CA PHE A 210 6.43 1.98 8.95
C PHE A 210 7.38 2.61 7.92
N TYR A 211 8.59 3.00 8.32
CA TYR A 211 9.60 3.37 7.34
C TYR A 211 9.92 2.20 6.41
N SER A 212 10.14 2.50 5.14
CA SER A 212 10.36 1.50 4.10
C SER A 212 11.54 0.56 4.41
N GLU A 213 12.59 1.07 5.07
CA GLU A 213 13.70 0.28 5.60
C GLU A 213 13.25 -0.81 6.58
N ASN A 214 12.36 -0.45 7.50
CA ASN A 214 11.85 -1.36 8.52
C ASN A 214 10.88 -2.38 7.92
N LEU A 215 9.95 -1.90 7.07
CA LEU A 215 8.95 -2.74 6.42
C LEU A 215 9.56 -3.84 5.55
N LYS A 216 10.70 -3.54 4.90
CA LYS A 216 11.42 -4.52 4.07
C LYS A 216 11.86 -5.77 4.85
N ARG A 217 11.94 -5.71 6.18
CA ARG A 217 12.30 -6.85 7.04
C ARG A 217 11.12 -7.78 7.32
N PHE A 218 9.90 -7.32 7.10
CA PHE A 218 8.67 -8.06 7.44
C PHE A 218 7.98 -8.67 6.21
N THR A 219 8.53 -8.51 5.01
CA THR A 219 7.91 -9.01 3.78
C THR A 219 8.96 -9.52 2.80
N GLU A 220 8.57 -10.52 2.01
CA GLU A 220 9.37 -10.97 0.87
C GLU A 220 9.40 -9.90 -0.23
N LYS A 221 8.32 -9.13 -0.36
CA LYS A 221 8.13 -8.17 -1.45
C LYS A 221 7.49 -6.86 -0.99
N LEU A 222 8.30 -5.81 -0.89
CA LEU A 222 7.84 -4.43 -0.68
C LEU A 222 7.62 -3.76 -2.04
N VAL A 223 6.43 -3.21 -2.27
CA VAL A 223 6.04 -2.54 -3.52
C VAL A 223 5.67 -1.10 -3.24
N TYR A 224 6.30 -0.17 -3.96
CA TYR A 224 6.00 1.25 -3.88
C TYR A 224 5.15 1.69 -5.09
N ILE A 225 4.03 2.36 -4.81
CA ILE A 225 3.17 3.01 -5.82
C ILE A 225 2.99 4.47 -5.40
N PRO A 226 3.51 5.46 -6.16
CA PRO A 226 3.39 6.86 -5.78
C PRO A 226 1.94 7.31 -5.55
N TYR A 227 1.69 8.07 -4.47
CA TYR A 227 0.37 8.68 -4.22
C TYR A 227 0.04 9.88 -5.12
N PHE A 228 0.96 10.25 -6.01
CA PHE A 228 0.87 11.38 -6.92
C PHE A 228 1.14 10.94 -8.36
N ILE A 229 0.76 11.81 -9.29
CA ILE A 229 1.03 11.67 -10.73
C ILE A 229 1.73 12.96 -11.19
N LEU A 230 2.70 12.83 -12.07
CA LEU A 230 3.37 13.95 -12.70
C LEU A 230 2.89 14.13 -14.14
N GLY A 231 3.23 15.26 -14.77
CA GLY A 231 3.09 15.37 -16.22
C GLY A 231 3.87 14.26 -16.93
N GLU A 232 3.36 13.80 -18.08
CA GLU A 232 4.16 12.92 -18.92
C GLU A 232 5.45 13.63 -19.32
N ILE A 233 6.53 12.87 -19.29
CA ILE A 233 7.88 13.36 -19.50
C ILE A 233 8.49 12.71 -20.72
N ASP A 234 9.29 13.48 -21.46
CA ASP A 234 10.20 12.90 -22.45
C ASP A 234 11.45 12.38 -21.72
N PRO A 235 11.71 11.06 -21.69
CA PRO A 235 12.87 10.50 -20.99
C PRO A 235 14.22 10.94 -21.58
N GLU A 236 14.23 11.57 -22.77
CA GLU A 236 15.44 12.14 -23.38
C GLU A 236 15.68 13.61 -23.01
N ASP A 237 14.68 14.30 -22.42
CA ASP A 237 14.83 15.67 -21.96
C ASP A 237 15.50 15.73 -20.57
N LYS A 238 16.82 15.92 -20.58
CA LYS A 238 17.63 16.02 -19.36
C LYS A 238 17.20 17.13 -18.40
N ASN A 239 16.64 18.24 -18.89
CA ASN A 239 16.20 19.30 -17.99
C ASN A 239 14.90 18.90 -17.30
N ALA A 240 13.96 18.30 -18.04
CA ALA A 240 12.74 17.75 -17.44
C ALA A 240 13.06 16.65 -16.42
N LEU A 241 14.07 15.80 -16.68
CA LEU A 241 14.50 14.76 -15.73
C LEU A 241 14.99 15.36 -14.40
N LYS A 242 15.80 16.44 -14.46
CA LYS A 242 16.29 17.14 -13.28
C LYS A 242 15.16 17.69 -12.41
N ASP A 243 14.11 18.22 -13.03
CA ASP A 243 12.97 18.80 -12.30
C ASP A 243 12.20 17.76 -11.47
N ILE A 244 12.29 16.48 -11.84
CA ILE A 244 11.60 15.38 -11.16
C ILE A 244 12.51 14.51 -10.28
N GLU A 245 13.82 14.76 -10.22
CA GLU A 245 14.77 13.99 -9.39
C GLU A 245 14.33 13.87 -7.94
N LYS A 246 13.80 14.96 -7.35
CA LYS A 246 13.29 14.99 -5.97
C LYS A 246 12.12 14.03 -5.69
N PHE A 247 11.42 13.57 -6.72
CA PHE A 247 10.35 12.59 -6.61
C PHE A 247 10.85 11.15 -6.81
N ILE A 248 12.06 10.98 -7.32
CA ILE A 248 12.70 9.70 -7.65
C ILE A 248 13.74 9.32 -6.60
N LEU A 249 14.57 10.28 -6.17
CA LEU A 249 15.64 10.08 -5.20
C LEU A 249 15.08 10.11 -3.77
N VAL A 250 14.30 9.08 -3.44
CA VAL A 250 13.54 8.94 -2.19
C VAL A 250 13.68 7.53 -1.61
N ARG A 251 13.54 7.40 -0.29
CA ARG A 251 13.88 6.17 0.47
C ARG A 251 13.10 4.94 0.04
N ALA A 252 11.81 5.08 -0.26
CA ALA A 252 11.04 3.94 -0.73
C ALA A 252 11.57 3.34 -2.03
N ILE A 253 12.20 4.12 -2.93
CA ILE A 253 12.83 3.56 -4.14
C ILE A 253 14.04 2.72 -3.77
N GLU A 254 14.79 3.06 -2.74
CA GLU A 254 15.94 2.26 -2.32
C GLU A 254 15.49 0.90 -1.78
N TYR A 255 14.51 0.88 -0.89
CA TYR A 255 14.12 -0.34 -0.15
C TYR A 255 13.04 -1.20 -0.81
N ALA A 256 12.19 -0.64 -1.67
CA ALA A 256 11.18 -1.45 -2.35
C ALA A 256 11.83 -2.47 -3.29
N ASP A 257 11.23 -3.66 -3.41
CA ASP A 257 11.61 -4.63 -4.44
C ASP A 257 11.10 -4.23 -5.81
N GLN A 258 9.94 -3.56 -5.84
CA GLN A 258 9.32 -3.07 -7.07
C GLN A 258 8.73 -1.67 -6.87
N VAL A 259 8.79 -0.89 -7.94
CA VAL A 259 8.17 0.43 -8.03
C VAL A 259 7.27 0.46 -9.26
N VAL A 260 6.02 0.87 -9.09
CA VAL A 260 5.06 0.99 -10.20
C VAL A 260 4.76 2.46 -10.44
N VAL A 261 5.05 2.92 -11.65
CA VAL A 261 4.85 4.31 -12.09
C VAL A 261 3.85 4.40 -13.25
N GLN A 262 3.37 5.62 -13.48
CA GLN A 262 2.22 5.94 -14.32
C GLN A 262 2.33 5.59 -15.82
N SER A 263 3.53 5.40 -16.37
CA SER A 263 3.73 5.18 -17.81
C SER A 263 5.09 4.57 -18.12
N GLU A 264 5.26 4.07 -19.35
CA GLU A 264 6.57 3.60 -19.83
C GLU A 264 7.59 4.75 -19.92
N ASN A 265 7.17 5.94 -20.35
CA ASN A 265 8.06 7.11 -20.38
C ASN A 265 8.55 7.46 -18.97
N MET A 266 7.65 7.45 -17.98
CA MET A 266 8.02 7.68 -16.58
C MET A 266 8.93 6.57 -16.05
N ARG A 267 8.70 5.31 -16.44
CA ARG A 267 9.60 4.20 -16.12
C ARG A 267 11.01 4.46 -16.66
N GLN A 268 11.14 4.88 -17.91
CA GLN A 268 12.44 5.21 -18.50
C GLN A 268 13.10 6.41 -17.81
N ALA A 269 12.32 7.45 -17.47
CA ALA A 269 12.80 8.60 -16.72
C ALA A 269 13.39 8.19 -15.35
N TYR A 270 12.68 7.35 -14.60
CA TYR A 270 13.17 6.79 -13.33
C TYR A 270 14.46 5.99 -13.52
N ILE A 271 14.50 5.09 -14.51
CA ILE A 271 15.68 4.27 -14.79
C ILE A 271 16.88 5.16 -15.16
N ASN A 272 16.68 6.19 -15.97
CA ASN A 272 17.74 7.12 -16.39
C ASN A 272 18.30 7.88 -15.18
N VAL A 273 17.43 8.51 -14.37
CA VAL A 273 17.83 9.26 -13.17
C VAL A 273 18.54 8.36 -12.16
N LEU A 274 18.00 7.17 -11.88
CA LEU A 274 18.58 6.23 -10.92
C LEU A 274 19.91 5.66 -11.40
N THR A 275 20.06 5.40 -12.70
CA THR A 275 21.34 4.94 -13.25
C THR A 275 22.42 6.01 -13.17
N GLU A 276 22.06 7.29 -13.27
CA GLU A 276 23.00 8.41 -13.15
C GLU A 276 23.42 8.69 -11.70
N HIS A 277 22.48 8.60 -10.74
CA HIS A 277 22.72 9.04 -9.36
C HIS A 277 23.06 7.91 -8.37
N MET A 278 22.66 6.67 -8.65
CA MET A 278 22.82 5.55 -7.70
C MET A 278 23.98 4.65 -8.13
N GLU A 279 25.15 4.90 -7.54
CA GLU A 279 26.34 4.08 -7.75
C GLU A 279 26.15 2.63 -7.26
N GLY A 280 26.85 1.69 -7.89
CA GLY A 280 26.81 0.26 -7.50
C GLY A 280 25.66 -0.55 -8.11
N TYR A 281 24.71 0.09 -8.80
CA TYR A 281 23.61 -0.58 -9.49
C TYR A 281 23.74 -0.46 -11.01
N SER A 282 23.44 -1.54 -11.73
CA SER A 282 23.40 -1.51 -13.20
C SER A 282 22.03 -1.02 -13.68
N ARG A 283 21.95 -0.50 -14.91
CA ARG A 283 20.67 -0.20 -15.56
C ARG A 283 19.71 -1.39 -15.53
N GLY A 284 20.23 -2.60 -15.77
CA GLY A 284 19.45 -3.84 -15.74
C GLY A 284 18.90 -4.22 -14.36
N TYR A 285 19.48 -3.70 -13.27
CA TYR A 285 18.87 -3.80 -11.94
C TYR A 285 17.61 -2.93 -11.86
N TRP A 286 17.71 -1.66 -12.27
CA TRP A 286 16.58 -0.72 -12.27
C TRP A 286 15.47 -1.16 -13.21
N GLU A 287 15.79 -1.70 -14.39
CA GLU A 287 14.81 -2.21 -15.34
C GLU A 287 13.93 -3.36 -14.80
N LYS A 288 14.45 -4.16 -13.86
CA LYS A 288 13.71 -5.24 -13.17
C LYS A 288 12.87 -4.74 -12.00
N LYS A 289 13.20 -3.55 -11.48
CA LYS A 289 12.62 -2.96 -10.29
C LYS A 289 11.50 -1.96 -10.63
N ILE A 290 11.67 -1.16 -11.69
CA ILE A 290 10.73 -0.11 -12.07
C ILE A 290 9.80 -0.60 -13.19
N PHE A 291 8.49 -0.41 -13.02
CA PHE A 291 7.46 -0.82 -13.97
C PHE A 291 6.54 0.36 -14.33
N GLY A 292 6.23 0.55 -15.61
CA GLY A 292 5.37 1.62 -16.11
C GLY A 292 3.96 1.12 -16.42
N LEU A 293 3.23 0.67 -15.40
CA LEU A 293 1.95 -0.07 -15.60
C LEU A 293 0.71 0.82 -15.54
N GLY A 294 0.86 2.11 -15.23
CA GLY A 294 -0.28 3.00 -14.97
C GLY A 294 -0.31 3.44 -13.51
N SER A 295 -1.38 4.16 -13.14
CA SER A 295 -1.59 4.63 -11.77
C SER A 295 -3.03 4.37 -11.34
N PRO A 296 -3.25 3.77 -10.15
CA PRO A 296 -4.59 3.58 -9.59
C PRO A 296 -5.45 4.84 -9.49
N LYS A 297 -4.83 6.03 -9.38
CA LYS A 297 -5.58 7.30 -9.40
C LYS A 297 -6.25 7.56 -10.74
N VAL A 298 -5.62 7.14 -11.85
CA VAL A 298 -6.22 7.22 -13.19
C VAL A 298 -7.37 6.22 -13.28
N ASP A 299 -7.20 4.99 -12.77
CA ASP A 299 -8.27 3.99 -12.73
C ASP A 299 -9.48 4.54 -11.97
N LYS A 300 -9.25 5.20 -10.83
CA LYS A 300 -10.30 5.79 -10.02
C LYS A 300 -11.09 6.84 -10.79
N VAL A 301 -10.42 7.81 -11.41
CA VAL A 301 -11.08 8.85 -12.21
C VAL A 301 -11.86 8.26 -13.38
N LEU A 302 -11.27 7.31 -14.12
CA LEU A 302 -11.92 6.73 -15.30
C LEU A 302 -13.12 5.82 -14.96
N ASN A 303 -13.16 5.26 -13.76
CA ASN A 303 -14.25 4.38 -13.31
C ASN A 303 -15.30 5.09 -12.45
N THR A 304 -15.08 6.36 -12.07
CA THR A 304 -16.05 7.13 -11.29
C THR A 304 -17.10 7.72 -12.22
N ARG A 305 -18.39 7.49 -11.91
CA ARG A 305 -19.51 8.04 -12.67
C ARG A 305 -20.26 9.09 -11.87
N LYS A 306 -20.58 10.21 -12.50
CA LYS A 306 -21.34 11.31 -11.88
C LYS A 306 -22.65 10.86 -11.22
N GLU A 307 -23.33 9.86 -11.78
CA GLU A 307 -24.60 9.34 -11.26
C GLU A 307 -24.45 8.53 -9.97
N GLU A 308 -23.25 8.04 -9.68
CA GLU A 308 -22.92 7.24 -8.50
C GLU A 308 -22.38 8.11 -7.34
N LEU A 309 -22.19 9.41 -7.57
CA LEU A 309 -21.66 10.33 -6.58
C LEU A 309 -22.71 10.68 -5.52
N GLU A 310 -22.33 10.53 -4.26
CA GLU A 310 -23.04 11.13 -3.13
C GLU A 310 -22.64 12.60 -3.00
N ILE A 311 -23.56 13.48 -3.39
CA ILE A 311 -23.36 14.93 -3.36
C ILE A 311 -24.03 15.49 -2.10
N PRO A 312 -23.28 16.16 -1.19
CA PRO A 312 -23.84 16.74 0.01
C PRO A 312 -24.97 17.73 -0.28
N GLU A 313 -25.98 17.77 0.58
CA GLU A 313 -27.11 18.70 0.40
C GLU A 313 -26.66 20.16 0.35
N GLU A 314 -25.65 20.54 1.15
CA GLU A 314 -25.08 21.89 1.10
C GLU A 314 -24.51 22.24 -0.28
N TRP A 315 -23.86 21.29 -0.96
CA TRP A 315 -23.33 21.51 -2.30
C TRP A 315 -24.47 21.64 -3.30
N MET A 316 -25.51 20.82 -3.15
CA MET A 316 -26.70 20.89 -4.02
C MET A 316 -27.42 22.24 -3.92
N ARG A 317 -27.41 22.91 -2.76
CA ARG A 317 -27.95 24.27 -2.59
C ARG A 317 -27.17 25.31 -3.39
N VAL A 318 -25.86 25.16 -3.50
CA VAL A 318 -25.00 26.03 -4.32
C VAL A 318 -25.17 25.71 -5.81
N ILE A 319 -25.24 24.43 -6.17
CA ILE A 319 -25.25 23.93 -7.55
C ILE A 319 -26.59 24.15 -8.26
N ARG A 320 -27.73 23.96 -7.58
CA ARG A 320 -29.04 24.04 -8.24
C ARG A 320 -29.46 25.49 -8.49
N LYS A 321 -29.94 25.75 -9.70
CA LYS A 321 -30.65 26.97 -10.06
C LYS A 321 -32.14 26.88 -9.67
N PRO A 322 -32.85 28.01 -9.55
CA PRO A 322 -34.29 28.03 -9.27
C PRO A 322 -35.16 27.29 -10.29
N ASP A 323 -34.68 27.15 -11.53
CA ASP A 323 -35.34 26.43 -12.63
C ASP A 323 -35.10 24.90 -12.61
N GLY A 324 -34.32 24.41 -11.64
CA GLY A 324 -33.99 22.99 -11.47
C GLY A 324 -32.77 22.50 -12.25
N TYR A 325 -32.19 23.34 -13.14
CA TYR A 325 -30.93 23.02 -13.80
C TYR A 325 -29.73 23.25 -12.87
N TRP A 326 -28.59 22.68 -13.22
CA TRP A 326 -27.34 22.89 -12.48
C TRP A 326 -26.59 24.10 -13.06
N LYS A 327 -25.99 24.89 -12.17
CA LYS A 327 -24.94 25.85 -12.54
C LYS A 327 -23.76 25.11 -13.17
N LYS A 328 -22.95 25.83 -13.94
CA LYS A 328 -21.63 25.30 -14.32
C LYS A 328 -20.76 25.20 -13.09
N ILE A 329 -20.18 24.03 -12.85
CA ILE A 329 -19.34 23.79 -11.68
C ILE A 329 -17.87 23.94 -12.08
N ILE A 330 -17.18 24.90 -11.46
CA ILE A 330 -15.76 25.13 -11.69
C ILE A 330 -14.98 24.61 -10.49
N PHE A 331 -14.13 23.62 -10.74
CA PHE A 331 -13.21 23.11 -9.74
C PHE A 331 -12.00 24.04 -9.66
N TYR A 332 -11.93 24.81 -8.57
CA TYR A 332 -10.78 25.63 -8.20
C TYR A 332 -9.82 24.86 -7.29
N ASN A 333 -8.59 24.62 -7.77
CA ASN A 333 -7.55 23.93 -7.00
C ASN A 333 -6.36 24.85 -6.71
N THR A 334 -5.96 24.88 -5.44
CA THR A 334 -4.80 25.65 -4.96
C THR A 334 -3.72 24.72 -4.39
N THR A 335 -2.46 25.01 -4.68
CA THR A 335 -1.32 24.11 -4.39
C THR A 335 -0.32 24.70 -3.41
N VAL A 336 0.38 23.82 -2.71
CA VAL A 336 1.50 24.19 -1.82
C VAL A 336 2.64 24.83 -2.61
N THR A 337 2.91 24.36 -3.83
CA THR A 337 4.00 24.89 -4.66
C THR A 337 3.77 26.36 -5.02
N ALA A 338 2.57 26.70 -5.52
CA ALA A 338 2.25 28.09 -5.87
C ALA A 338 2.26 29.01 -4.65
N LEU A 339 1.73 28.54 -3.51
CA LEU A 339 1.81 29.26 -2.23
C LEU A 339 3.26 29.58 -1.86
N LEU A 340 4.16 28.59 -1.89
CA LEU A 340 5.55 28.79 -1.48
C LEU A 340 6.34 29.69 -2.43
N GLN A 341 5.98 29.69 -3.72
CA GLN A 341 6.60 30.51 -4.76
C GLN A 341 6.17 31.98 -4.70
N HIS A 342 4.88 32.25 -4.46
CA HIS A 342 4.31 33.60 -4.58
C HIS A 342 3.92 34.25 -3.24
N ASN A 343 3.94 33.48 -2.15
CA ASN A 343 3.76 33.95 -0.77
C ASN A 343 2.51 34.84 -0.59
N GLU A 344 2.64 36.06 -0.05
CA GLU A 344 1.52 36.98 0.20
C GLU A 344 0.70 37.28 -1.08
N GLN A 345 1.37 37.38 -2.24
CA GLN A 345 0.69 37.66 -3.51
C GLN A 345 -0.28 36.54 -3.89
N TYR A 346 -0.01 35.31 -3.48
CA TYR A 346 -0.89 34.19 -3.71
C TYR A 346 -2.24 34.35 -2.98
N LEU A 347 -2.23 34.89 -1.75
CA LEU A 347 -3.46 35.16 -1.00
C LEU A 347 -4.27 36.32 -1.61
N VAL A 348 -3.59 37.32 -2.18
CA VAL A 348 -4.25 38.38 -2.97
C VAL A 348 -4.95 37.76 -4.18
N LYS A 349 -4.23 36.93 -4.94
CA LYS A 349 -4.79 36.24 -6.11
C LYS A 349 -6.01 35.40 -5.75
N MET A 350 -5.95 34.65 -4.65
CA MET A 350 -7.10 33.87 -4.18
C MET A 350 -8.32 34.75 -3.92
N ARG A 351 -8.17 35.91 -3.28
CA ARG A 351 -9.29 36.83 -3.07
C ARG A 351 -9.86 37.37 -4.37
N ASP A 352 -9.02 37.69 -5.35
CA ASP A 352 -9.49 38.19 -6.64
C ASP A 352 -10.29 37.12 -7.39
N VAL A 353 -9.81 35.87 -7.36
CA VAL A 353 -10.54 34.72 -7.91
C VAL A 353 -11.89 34.55 -7.22
N LEU A 354 -11.90 34.51 -5.88
CA LEU A 354 -13.15 34.39 -5.10
C LEU A 354 -14.12 35.55 -5.41
N HIS A 355 -13.62 36.78 -5.56
CA HIS A 355 -14.43 37.94 -5.89
C HIS A 355 -15.10 37.79 -7.27
N ILE A 356 -14.34 37.41 -8.31
CA ILE A 356 -14.87 37.19 -9.66
C ILE A 356 -15.97 36.12 -9.66
N PHE A 357 -15.75 35.00 -8.98
CA PHE A 357 -16.75 33.93 -8.94
C PHE A 357 -17.97 34.30 -8.09
N HIS A 358 -17.80 35.09 -7.03
CA HIS A 358 -18.91 35.62 -6.26
C HIS A 358 -19.81 36.53 -7.11
N GLU A 359 -19.24 37.39 -7.96
CA GLU A 359 -20.03 38.22 -8.89
C GLU A 359 -20.81 37.39 -9.93
N ASN A 360 -20.38 36.16 -10.19
CA ASN A 360 -20.97 35.25 -11.17
C ASN A 360 -21.70 34.06 -10.52
N GLN A 361 -21.99 34.12 -9.21
CA GLN A 361 -22.50 33.00 -8.43
C GLN A 361 -23.87 32.47 -8.88
N ASP A 362 -24.66 33.25 -9.61
CA ASP A 362 -25.96 32.81 -10.15
C ASP A 362 -25.82 31.83 -11.33
N GLU A 363 -24.73 31.94 -12.08
CA GLU A 363 -24.45 31.14 -13.28
C GLU A 363 -23.45 30.01 -13.01
N VAL A 364 -22.54 30.23 -12.07
CA VAL A 364 -21.40 29.36 -11.79
C VAL A 364 -21.36 28.97 -10.31
N ALA A 365 -21.18 27.69 -10.04
CA ALA A 365 -20.83 27.18 -8.71
C ALA A 365 -19.30 27.01 -8.64
N LEU A 366 -18.65 27.75 -7.75
CA LEU A 366 -17.24 27.53 -7.46
C LEU A 366 -17.10 26.40 -6.45
N LEU A 367 -16.34 25.35 -6.81
CA LEU A 367 -15.90 24.29 -5.92
C LEU A 367 -14.42 24.50 -5.64
N TRP A 368 -14.10 25.07 -4.48
CA TRP A 368 -12.73 25.28 -4.05
C TRP A 368 -12.26 24.11 -3.18
N ARG A 369 -11.22 23.41 -3.66
CA ARG A 369 -10.51 22.36 -2.93
C ARG A 369 -9.01 22.68 -2.84
N PRO A 370 -8.52 23.16 -1.68
CA PRO A 370 -7.09 23.35 -1.47
C PRO A 370 -6.36 22.02 -1.35
N HIS A 371 -5.04 22.02 -1.61
CA HIS A 371 -4.20 20.84 -1.38
C HIS A 371 -4.33 20.33 0.07
N PRO A 372 -4.36 19.01 0.34
CA PRO A 372 -4.56 18.48 1.71
C PRO A 372 -3.52 18.93 2.75
N LEU A 373 -2.33 19.35 2.28
CA LEU A 373 -1.26 19.87 3.13
C LEU A 373 -1.19 21.40 3.17
N PHE A 374 -2.11 22.14 2.52
CA PHE A 374 -2.01 23.60 2.36
C PHE A 374 -1.91 24.32 3.71
N ALA A 375 -2.84 24.05 4.63
CA ALA A 375 -2.84 24.63 5.97
C ALA A 375 -1.61 24.21 6.79
N SER A 376 -1.25 22.92 6.80
CA SER A 376 -0.07 22.43 7.52
C SER A 376 1.23 23.02 7.00
N THR A 377 1.33 23.27 5.69
CA THR A 377 2.49 23.93 5.10
C THR A 377 2.56 25.41 5.50
N ILE A 378 1.44 26.12 5.58
CA ILE A 378 1.43 27.49 6.13
C ILE A 378 1.96 27.48 7.57
N GLU A 379 1.42 26.61 8.42
CA GLU A 379 1.84 26.51 9.82
C GLU A 379 3.34 26.19 9.98
N ALA A 380 3.89 25.34 9.10
CA ALA A 380 5.28 24.90 9.19
C ALA A 380 6.27 25.84 8.48
N MET A 381 5.88 26.48 7.38
CA MET A 381 6.82 27.16 6.48
C MET A 381 6.52 28.63 6.24
N ARG A 382 5.29 29.09 6.49
CA ARG A 382 4.83 30.48 6.29
C ARG A 382 3.88 30.92 7.42
N PRO A 383 4.28 30.83 8.70
CA PRO A 383 3.39 31.13 9.82
C PRO A 383 2.82 32.56 9.78
N GLU A 384 3.53 33.49 9.13
CA GLU A 384 3.09 34.86 8.86
C GLU A 384 1.81 34.97 8.02
N LEU A 385 1.52 33.98 7.16
CA LEU A 385 0.32 33.96 6.30
C LEU A 385 -0.91 33.34 6.97
N ARG A 386 -0.75 32.78 8.18
CA ARG A 386 -1.76 31.93 8.83
C ARG A 386 -3.09 32.65 9.05
N GLU A 387 -3.05 33.81 9.68
CA GLU A 387 -4.26 34.56 10.04
C GLU A 387 -5.00 34.99 8.78
N GLU A 388 -4.25 35.47 7.78
CA GLU A 388 -4.80 35.94 6.51
C GLU A 388 -5.48 34.82 5.72
N TYR A 389 -4.84 33.65 5.62
CA TYR A 389 -5.43 32.48 4.98
C TYR A 389 -6.67 31.99 5.72
N ARG A 390 -6.63 31.95 7.06
CA ARG A 390 -7.78 31.54 7.88
C ARG A 390 -9.00 32.42 7.60
N GLU A 391 -8.82 33.73 7.55
CA GLU A 391 -9.92 34.67 7.23
C GLU A 391 -10.50 34.49 5.82
N ILE A 392 -9.71 34.05 4.84
CA ILE A 392 -10.20 33.77 3.49
C ILE A 392 -11.09 32.53 3.52
N VAL A 393 -10.63 31.45 4.18
CA VAL A 393 -11.38 30.20 4.30
C VAL A 393 -12.67 30.38 5.10
N GLU A 394 -12.60 31.06 6.25
CA GLU A 394 -13.76 31.31 7.11
C GLU A 394 -14.84 32.10 6.37
N ARG A 395 -14.49 33.22 5.72
CA ARG A 395 -15.45 34.01 4.93
C ARG A 395 -16.09 33.21 3.80
N TYR A 396 -15.29 32.47 3.03
CA TYR A 396 -15.82 31.67 1.92
C TYR A 396 -16.83 30.61 2.39
N ARG A 397 -16.60 30.01 3.56
CA ARG A 397 -17.51 29.05 4.19
C ARG A 397 -18.76 29.71 4.76
N GLU A 398 -18.61 30.83 5.47
CA GLU A 398 -19.70 31.54 6.14
C GLU A 398 -20.67 32.19 5.14
N ASP A 399 -20.14 32.79 4.07
CA ASP A 399 -20.97 33.45 3.05
C ASP A 399 -21.79 32.44 2.22
N GLY A 400 -21.36 31.18 2.14
CA GLY A 400 -22.14 30.06 1.63
C GLY A 400 -22.49 30.10 0.14
N TRP A 401 -21.87 30.99 -0.64
CA TRP A 401 -22.11 31.11 -2.09
C TRP A 401 -21.31 30.10 -2.92
N GLY A 402 -20.33 29.42 -2.32
CA GLY A 402 -19.46 28.44 -2.96
C GLY A 402 -19.33 27.15 -2.15
N ILE A 403 -18.64 26.17 -2.72
CA ILE A 403 -18.38 24.87 -2.11
C ILE A 403 -16.93 24.84 -1.65
N TYR A 404 -16.70 24.74 -0.35
CA TYR A 404 -15.37 24.43 0.20
C TYR A 404 -15.27 22.93 0.45
N ASP A 405 -14.48 22.24 -0.34
CA ASP A 405 -14.28 20.80 -0.24
C ASP A 405 -12.98 20.48 0.50
N ASP A 406 -13.13 20.08 1.77
CA ASP A 406 -12.07 19.53 2.62
C ASP A 406 -12.23 18.03 2.87
N SER A 407 -13.10 17.35 2.10
CA SER A 407 -13.29 15.91 2.23
C SER A 407 -12.10 15.12 1.70
N SER A 408 -11.97 13.85 2.07
CA SER A 408 -10.94 12.96 1.51
C SER A 408 -11.18 12.62 0.03
N ASP A 409 -12.39 12.81 -0.49
CA ASP A 409 -12.79 12.43 -1.84
C ASP A 409 -12.54 13.54 -2.89
N MET A 410 -11.34 13.55 -3.44
CA MET A 410 -10.97 14.42 -4.56
C MET A 410 -11.66 14.03 -5.86
N ASP A 411 -11.91 12.73 -6.08
CA ASP A 411 -12.45 12.22 -7.34
C ASP A 411 -13.88 12.70 -7.56
N ARG A 412 -14.66 12.85 -6.49
CA ARG A 412 -15.96 13.52 -6.53
C ARG A 412 -15.86 14.95 -7.08
N ALA A 413 -14.88 15.73 -6.64
CA ALA A 413 -14.68 17.10 -7.14
C ALA A 413 -14.31 17.11 -8.64
N VAL A 414 -13.44 16.19 -9.06
CA VAL A 414 -13.04 16.01 -10.48
C VAL A 414 -14.23 15.61 -11.35
N GLU A 415 -15.05 14.67 -10.88
CA GLU A 415 -16.12 14.09 -11.68
C GLU A 415 -17.38 14.98 -11.70
N ILE A 416 -17.71 15.66 -10.61
CA ILE A 416 -18.89 16.53 -10.57
C ILE A 416 -18.71 17.80 -11.40
N SER A 417 -17.47 18.33 -11.47
CA SER A 417 -17.19 19.62 -12.10
C SER A 417 -17.27 19.59 -13.63
N ASP A 418 -17.57 20.73 -14.24
CA ASP A 418 -17.61 20.92 -15.69
C ASP A 418 -16.24 21.38 -16.25
N ALA A 419 -15.46 22.13 -15.47
CA ALA A 419 -14.14 22.60 -15.87
C ALA A 419 -13.22 22.81 -14.65
N TYR A 420 -11.91 22.77 -14.90
CA TYR A 420 -10.86 23.04 -13.92
C TYR A 420 -10.34 24.48 -14.07
N TYR A 421 -10.13 25.13 -12.93
CA TYR A 421 -9.41 26.39 -12.81
C TYR A 421 -8.41 26.30 -11.65
N GLY A 422 -7.22 26.88 -11.78
CA GLY A 422 -6.25 26.92 -10.68
C GLY A 422 -4.84 26.56 -11.09
N ASP A 423 -4.05 26.04 -10.16
CA ASP A 423 -2.60 25.84 -10.37
C ASP A 423 -2.26 24.65 -11.27
N GLY A 424 -1.02 24.61 -11.78
CA GLY A 424 -0.47 23.35 -12.29
C GLY A 424 -0.26 22.34 -11.15
N SER A 425 -0.81 21.12 -11.26
CA SER A 425 -0.63 20.08 -10.25
C SER A 425 -0.86 18.66 -10.78
N SER A 426 -0.68 17.65 -9.92
CA SER A 426 -1.08 16.26 -10.20
C SER A 426 -2.58 16.13 -10.51
N VAL A 427 -3.41 17.01 -9.96
CA VAL A 427 -4.85 17.05 -10.22
C VAL A 427 -5.12 17.43 -11.68
N VAL A 428 -4.33 18.33 -12.27
CA VAL A 428 -4.47 18.69 -13.70
C VAL A 428 -4.26 17.46 -14.58
N GLN A 429 -3.26 16.62 -14.25
CA GLN A 429 -2.96 15.41 -15.01
C GLN A 429 -4.11 14.40 -14.95
N LEU A 430 -4.76 14.30 -13.79
CA LEU A 430 -5.98 13.50 -13.62
C LEU A 430 -7.16 14.11 -14.37
N TYR A 431 -7.38 15.41 -14.25
CA TYR A 431 -8.49 16.12 -14.89
C TYR A 431 -8.43 16.02 -16.41
N GLN A 432 -7.22 16.02 -17.00
CA GLN A 432 -7.02 15.80 -18.44
C GLN A 432 -7.63 14.47 -18.92
N LYS A 433 -7.66 13.43 -18.07
CA LYS A 433 -8.24 12.13 -18.42
C LYS A 433 -9.76 12.16 -18.54
N THR A 434 -10.43 13.16 -17.97
CA THR A 434 -11.88 13.37 -18.11
C THR A 434 -12.28 13.97 -19.46
N GLY A 435 -11.33 14.58 -20.19
CA GLY A 435 -11.61 15.33 -21.42
C GLY A 435 -12.30 16.68 -21.22
N LYS A 436 -12.53 17.11 -19.97
CA LYS A 436 -13.15 18.40 -19.62
C LYS A 436 -12.16 19.56 -19.77
N ALA A 437 -12.68 20.79 -19.84
CA ALA A 437 -11.88 21.99 -20.05
C ALA A 437 -10.99 22.32 -18.83
N ILE A 438 -9.78 22.82 -19.11
CA ILE A 438 -8.78 23.19 -18.09
C ILE A 438 -8.27 24.59 -18.39
N MET A 439 -8.26 25.45 -17.38
CA MET A 439 -7.60 26.75 -17.42
C MET A 439 -6.66 26.90 -16.23
N LEU A 440 -5.36 27.03 -16.50
CA LEU A 440 -4.38 27.30 -15.45
C LEU A 440 -4.39 28.79 -15.09
N GLN A 441 -4.42 29.10 -13.80
CA GLN A 441 -4.34 30.46 -13.32
C GLN A 441 -2.91 31.00 -13.46
N ASN A 442 -2.80 32.30 -13.72
CA ASN A 442 -1.54 33.01 -13.55
C ASN A 442 -1.50 33.61 -12.13
N PRO A 443 -0.58 33.17 -11.25
CA PRO A 443 -0.48 33.69 -9.88
C PRO A 443 -0.01 35.14 -9.79
N GLU A 444 0.58 35.69 -10.86
CA GLU A 444 1.17 37.04 -10.89
C GLU A 444 0.21 38.13 -11.35
N VAL A 445 -1.01 37.77 -11.77
CA VAL A 445 -1.99 38.69 -12.40
C VAL A 445 -3.18 38.97 -11.51
#